data_AF-A0A959QD28-F1
#
_entry.id   AF-A0A959QD28-F1
#
_cell.length_a   1.000
_cell.length_b   1.000
_cell.length_c   1.000
_cell.angle_alpha   90.00
_cell.angle_beta   90.00
_cell.angle_gamma   90.00
#
_symmetry.space_group_name_H-M   'P 1'
#
loop_
_entity.id
_entity.type
_entity.pdbx_description
1 polymer ?
#
loop_
_entity_poly.entity_id
_entity_poly.type
_entity_poly.pdbx_seq_one_letter_code
_entity_poly.pdbx_strand_id
1 'polypeptide(L)'
;HGLSLVPCKSALWLNFEGKRMGPRPLVTAYDTRFLVERICQEPKKYSWQLLNRKIALKEFAISGSEHNEAMRDKKLIAFLKNVLFGNRALVDKILQNCPDMIAADTLEELVKKMNALTGDKAVRLENVRQAMQQYDAGIEQGPPYADEQHRRILHARQWRGDRVRTCNLQKIGDPKAGPFIAIREFVLSRKSLGGIQTDLESRVLTHPDAAGQQQAIPGLYAVGEAAGFGGGGMHGYRSLEGTFLGGCVITARTAGRSIVGRKLE
;
A
#
# COMPACT_ATOMS: atom_id res chain seq x y z
N HIS A 1 13.16 4.26 -12.15
CA HIS A 1 11.72 3.87 -12.21
C HIS A 1 11.22 3.63 -10.79
N GLY A 2 10.00 4.04 -10.45
CA GLY A 2 9.39 3.75 -9.14
C GLY A 2 8.89 2.31 -9.07
N LEU A 3 9.02 1.68 -7.91
CA LEU A 3 8.49 0.34 -7.63
C LEU A 3 7.22 0.46 -6.78
N SER A 4 6.12 -0.16 -7.21
CA SER A 4 4.91 -0.21 -6.39
C SER A 4 5.10 -1.29 -5.32
N LEU A 5 5.28 -0.90 -4.07
CA LEU A 5 5.43 -1.85 -2.98
C LEU A 5 4.06 -2.38 -2.52
N VAL A 6 4.05 -3.59 -1.96
CA VAL A 6 3.05 -4.03 -1.00
C VAL A 6 3.74 -3.90 0.37
N PRO A 7 3.55 -2.77 1.07
CA PRO A 7 4.35 -2.49 2.25
C PRO A 7 4.11 -3.52 3.37
N CYS A 8 5.10 -3.77 4.20
CA CYS A 8 4.98 -4.74 5.28
C CYS A 8 3.94 -4.26 6.31
N LYS A 9 3.10 -5.16 6.82
CA LYS A 9 2.07 -4.88 7.83
C LYS A 9 2.68 -4.79 9.23
N SER A 10 3.73 -5.58 9.48
CA SER A 10 4.47 -5.59 10.75
C SER A 10 5.57 -4.53 10.82
N ALA A 11 5.84 -3.77 9.75
CA ALA A 11 6.76 -2.64 9.77
C ALA A 11 6.13 -1.42 10.45
N LEU A 12 6.93 -0.62 11.13
CA LEU A 12 6.49 0.68 11.64
C LEU A 12 6.57 1.73 10.54
N TRP A 13 5.49 2.49 10.36
CA TRP A 13 5.52 3.70 9.57
C TRP A 13 6.06 4.86 10.40
N LEU A 14 7.19 5.40 9.97
CA LEU A 14 7.82 6.58 10.55
C LEU A 14 7.71 7.75 9.57
N ASN A 15 7.60 8.96 10.11
CA ASN A 15 7.68 10.17 9.30
C ASN A 15 9.14 10.48 8.90
N PHE A 16 9.35 11.59 8.21
CA PHE A 16 10.65 12.02 7.71
C PHE A 16 11.70 12.28 8.83
N GLU A 17 11.29 12.48 10.09
CA GLU A 17 12.17 12.64 11.26
C GLU A 17 12.44 11.33 12.02
N GLY A 18 11.85 10.21 11.57
CA GLY A 18 11.92 8.92 12.25
C GLY A 18 10.91 8.74 13.39
N LYS A 19 9.93 9.63 13.55
CA LYS A 19 8.86 9.48 14.55
C LYS A 19 7.79 8.53 14.01
N ARG A 20 7.30 7.61 14.85
CA ARG A 20 6.16 6.76 14.47
C ARG A 20 4.95 7.63 14.14
N MET A 21 4.35 7.40 12.97
CA MET A 21 3.21 8.19 12.52
C MET A 21 1.95 7.85 13.34
N GLY A 22 1.21 8.89 13.72
CA GLY A 22 0.01 8.82 14.55
C GLY A 22 -1.06 9.85 14.11
N PRO A 23 -2.17 10.00 14.86
CA PRO A 23 -2.39 9.52 16.24
C PRO A 23 -2.73 8.02 16.36
N ARG A 24 -3.22 7.39 15.30
CA ARG A 24 -3.34 5.92 15.19
C ARG A 24 -2.19 5.41 14.31
N PRO A 25 -1.60 4.23 14.62
CA PRO A 25 -0.52 3.69 13.81
C PRO A 25 -1.03 3.43 12.39
N LEU A 26 -0.20 3.78 11.39
CA LEU A 26 -0.50 3.43 10.01
C LEU A 26 -0.21 1.93 9.84
N VAL A 27 -1.20 1.16 9.38
CA VAL A 27 -1.07 -0.28 9.17
C VAL A 27 -1.46 -0.60 7.74
N THR A 28 -0.56 -1.26 7.02
CA THR A 28 -0.75 -1.59 5.60
C THR A 28 -1.98 -2.49 5.39
N ALA A 29 -2.71 -2.24 4.29
CA ALA A 29 -3.92 -2.94 3.89
C ALA A 29 -5.14 -2.77 4.81
N TYR A 30 -5.16 -1.72 5.63
CA TYR A 30 -6.34 -1.32 6.41
C TYR A 30 -7.00 -0.06 5.85
N ASP A 31 -6.45 1.14 6.10
CA ASP A 31 -6.95 2.40 5.54
C ASP A 31 -5.84 3.12 4.77
N THR A 32 -5.67 2.72 3.50
CA THR A 32 -4.66 3.29 2.60
C THR A 32 -4.91 4.78 2.34
N ARG A 33 -6.17 5.22 2.32
CA ARG A 33 -6.50 6.64 2.15
C ARG A 33 -5.96 7.45 3.32
N PHE A 34 -6.28 7.04 4.56
CA PHE A 34 -5.76 7.71 5.75
C PHE A 34 -4.23 7.69 5.80
N LEU A 35 -3.61 6.55 5.46
CA LEU A 35 -2.15 6.42 5.38
C LEU A 35 -1.55 7.46 4.43
N VAL A 36 -2.07 7.57 3.21
CA VAL A 36 -1.59 8.54 2.21
C VAL A 36 -1.86 9.98 2.65
N GLU A 37 -3.04 10.27 3.18
CA GLU A 37 -3.38 11.60 3.72
C GLU A 37 -2.39 12.03 4.81
N ARG A 38 -2.06 11.13 5.75
CA ARG A 38 -1.11 11.42 6.83
C ARG A 38 0.31 11.65 6.32
N ILE A 39 0.78 10.88 5.34
CA ILE A 39 2.10 11.09 4.73
C ILE A 39 2.15 12.43 3.99
N CYS A 40 1.10 12.77 3.22
CA CYS A 40 1.04 14.02 2.46
C CYS A 40 0.95 15.28 3.34
N GLN A 41 0.53 15.13 4.61
CA GLN A 41 0.53 16.21 5.61
C GLN A 41 1.93 16.46 6.22
N GLU A 42 2.88 15.53 6.08
CA GLU A 42 4.24 15.75 6.55
C GLU A 42 4.98 16.74 5.64
N PRO A 43 5.83 17.64 6.20
CA PRO A 43 6.57 18.64 5.42
C PRO A 43 7.33 18.10 4.21
N LYS A 44 7.95 16.92 4.34
CA LYS A 44 8.75 16.31 3.27
C LYS A 44 8.00 15.28 2.40
N LYS A 45 6.76 14.92 2.77
CA LYS A 45 5.85 14.04 1.99
C LYS A 45 6.43 12.69 1.58
N TYR A 46 7.47 12.23 2.27
CA TYR A 46 7.94 10.85 2.24
C TYR A 46 7.92 10.28 3.66
N SER A 47 8.00 8.98 3.76
CA SER A 47 7.99 8.26 5.03
C SER A 47 8.96 7.08 4.98
N TRP A 48 9.17 6.44 6.13
CA TRP A 48 10.03 5.28 6.26
C TRP A 48 9.24 4.12 6.83
N GLN A 49 9.43 2.92 6.29
CA GLN A 49 9.15 1.69 7.02
C GLN A 49 10.38 1.25 7.80
N LEU A 50 10.26 1.10 9.12
CA LEU A 50 11.24 0.42 9.96
C LEU A 50 10.81 -1.02 10.21
N LEU A 51 11.70 -1.97 9.92
CA LEU A 51 11.48 -3.40 10.11
C LEU A 51 12.81 -4.14 10.29
N ASN A 52 12.75 -5.46 10.41
CA ASN A 52 13.94 -6.32 10.36
C ASN A 52 13.86 -7.32 9.20
N ARG A 53 14.98 -8.00 8.96
CA ARG A 53 15.10 -8.97 7.87
C ARG A 53 14.04 -10.06 7.94
N LYS A 54 13.70 -10.56 9.13
CA LYS A 54 12.66 -11.60 9.28
C LYS A 54 11.29 -11.13 8.81
N ILE A 55 10.89 -9.89 9.14
CA ILE A 55 9.66 -9.28 8.63
C ILE A 55 9.76 -9.12 7.12
N ALA A 56 10.86 -8.58 6.60
CA ALA A 56 11.03 -8.38 5.16
C ALA A 56 10.91 -9.70 4.39
N LEU A 57 11.58 -10.76 4.85
CA LEU A 57 11.51 -12.08 4.22
C LEU A 57 10.10 -12.65 4.14
N LYS A 58 9.25 -12.33 5.11
CA LYS A 58 7.89 -12.87 5.19
C LYS A 58 6.87 -12.01 4.45
N GLU A 59 6.99 -10.69 4.54
CA GLU A 59 5.93 -9.76 4.13
C GLU A 59 6.30 -8.90 2.92
N PHE A 60 7.58 -8.67 2.65
CA PHE A 60 8.00 -7.75 1.59
C PHE A 60 7.66 -8.31 0.20
N ALA A 61 6.91 -7.52 -0.56
CA ALA A 61 6.56 -7.83 -1.94
C ALA A 61 6.47 -6.56 -2.79
N ILE A 62 6.70 -6.72 -4.09
CA ILE A 62 6.52 -5.68 -5.10
C ILE A 62 5.29 -6.05 -5.93
N SER A 63 4.38 -5.10 -6.11
CA SER A 63 3.22 -5.20 -6.99
C SER A 63 3.66 -5.05 -8.45
N GLY A 64 3.43 -6.09 -9.26
CA GLY A 64 3.74 -6.09 -10.69
C GLY A 64 4.14 -7.49 -11.18
N SER A 65 3.64 -7.89 -12.36
CA SER A 65 3.89 -9.21 -12.96
C SER A 65 5.33 -9.42 -13.43
N GLU A 66 6.12 -8.36 -13.56
CA GLU A 66 7.49 -8.44 -14.05
C GLU A 66 8.50 -9.03 -13.06
N HIS A 67 8.19 -8.97 -11.76
CA HIS A 67 9.08 -9.44 -10.69
C HIS A 67 8.63 -10.78 -10.09
N ASN A 68 7.59 -11.39 -10.65
CA ASN A 68 7.07 -12.67 -10.19
C ASN A 68 7.13 -13.70 -11.32
N GLU A 69 8.34 -14.19 -11.59
CA GLU A 69 8.61 -15.23 -12.61
C GLU A 69 7.70 -16.45 -12.45
N ALA A 70 7.31 -16.79 -11.22
CA ALA A 70 6.40 -17.91 -10.96
C ALA A 70 4.95 -17.65 -11.42
N MET A 71 4.46 -16.40 -11.39
CA MET A 71 3.17 -16.02 -11.96
C MET A 71 3.25 -15.93 -13.49
N ARG A 72 4.34 -15.37 -14.02
CA ARG A 72 4.60 -15.30 -15.47
C ARG A 72 4.62 -16.70 -16.10
N ASP A 73 5.29 -17.64 -15.44
CA ASP A 73 5.47 -19.01 -15.95
C ASP A 73 4.41 -20.00 -15.45
N LYS A 74 3.36 -19.53 -14.75
CA LYS A 74 2.31 -20.37 -14.14
C LYS A 74 2.84 -21.48 -13.22
N LYS A 75 4.00 -21.29 -12.58
CA LYS A 75 4.65 -22.26 -11.68
C LYS A 75 4.07 -22.17 -10.27
N LEU A 76 2.87 -22.74 -10.07
CA LEU A 76 2.12 -22.71 -8.80
C LEU A 76 2.96 -23.20 -7.60
N ILE A 77 3.79 -24.22 -7.79
CA ILE A 77 4.66 -24.80 -6.75
C ILE A 77 5.80 -23.84 -6.35
N ALA A 78 6.42 -23.15 -7.31
CA ALA A 78 7.47 -22.17 -7.04
C ALA A 78 6.90 -20.93 -6.33
N PHE A 79 5.69 -20.51 -6.71
CA PHE A 79 4.96 -19.46 -6.01
C PHE A 79 4.64 -19.87 -4.57
N LEU A 80 4.13 -21.08 -4.34
CA LEU A 80 3.90 -21.63 -3.00
C LEU A 80 5.19 -21.76 -2.18
N LYS A 81 6.31 -22.19 -2.79
CA LYS A 81 7.62 -22.25 -2.11
C LYS A 81 8.14 -20.86 -1.71
N ASN A 82 8.00 -19.84 -2.56
CA ASN A 82 8.39 -18.47 -2.21
C ASN A 82 7.51 -17.88 -1.11
N VAL A 83 6.22 -18.24 -1.09
CA VAL A 83 5.28 -17.88 -0.03
C VAL A 83 5.58 -18.63 1.29
N LEU A 84 6.03 -19.89 1.23
CA LEU A 84 6.34 -20.71 2.42
C LEU A 84 7.74 -20.46 3.01
N PHE A 85 8.77 -20.29 2.18
CA PHE A 85 10.18 -20.18 2.60
C PHE A 85 10.72 -18.74 2.65
N GLY A 86 9.87 -17.76 2.30
CA GLY A 86 10.18 -16.34 2.33
C GLY A 86 10.96 -15.86 1.10
N ASN A 87 10.89 -14.56 0.86
CA ASN A 87 11.32 -13.94 -0.38
C ASN A 87 12.79 -13.47 -0.32
N ARG A 88 13.71 -14.39 0.02
CA ARG A 88 15.16 -14.10 0.19
C ARG A 88 15.74 -13.43 -1.05
N ALA A 89 15.54 -14.04 -2.22
CA ALA A 89 16.07 -13.53 -3.48
C ALA A 89 15.59 -12.10 -3.78
N LEU A 90 14.31 -11.78 -3.56
CA LEU A 90 13.81 -10.42 -3.79
C LEU A 90 14.40 -9.44 -2.76
N VAL A 91 14.36 -9.78 -1.47
CA VAL A 91 14.88 -8.89 -0.42
C VAL A 91 16.35 -8.58 -0.66
N ASP A 92 17.16 -9.60 -0.96
CA ASP A 92 18.59 -9.43 -1.20
C ASP A 92 18.83 -8.63 -2.49
N LYS A 93 18.06 -8.89 -3.56
CA LYS A 93 18.13 -8.13 -4.82
C LYS A 93 17.78 -6.65 -4.61
N ILE A 94 16.73 -6.34 -3.85
CA ILE A 94 16.34 -4.95 -3.61
C ILE A 94 17.34 -4.25 -2.69
N LEU A 95 17.84 -4.90 -1.64
CA LEU A 95 18.90 -4.34 -0.80
C LEU A 95 20.19 -4.02 -1.57
N GLN A 96 20.50 -4.81 -2.61
CA GLN A 96 21.69 -4.58 -3.44
C GLN A 96 21.48 -3.48 -4.50
N ASN A 97 20.28 -3.34 -5.04
CA ASN A 97 20.04 -2.53 -6.25
C ASN A 97 19.14 -1.30 -6.03
N CYS A 98 18.45 -1.21 -4.88
CA CYS A 98 17.55 -0.10 -4.57
C CYS A 98 18.16 0.77 -3.47
N PRO A 99 18.53 2.04 -3.77
CA PRO A 99 19.10 2.91 -2.75
C PRO A 99 18.10 3.14 -1.60
N ASP A 100 16.81 3.23 -1.89
CA ASP A 100 15.76 3.50 -0.91
C ASP A 100 15.49 2.36 0.09
N MET A 101 16.10 1.19 -0.06
CA MET A 101 16.02 0.09 0.91
C MET A 101 17.39 -0.15 1.52
N ILE A 102 17.56 0.27 2.77
CA ILE A 102 18.84 0.21 3.48
C ILE A 102 18.77 -0.74 4.66
N ALA A 103 19.89 -1.41 4.94
CA ALA A 103 20.03 -2.30 6.09
C ALA A 103 21.26 -1.96 6.94
N ALA A 104 21.16 -2.21 8.24
CA ALA A 104 22.27 -2.11 9.19
C ALA A 104 22.02 -2.99 10.43
N ASP A 105 23.09 -3.43 11.07
CA ASP A 105 23.01 -4.27 12.28
C ASP A 105 22.63 -3.48 13.54
N THR A 106 22.79 -2.15 13.51
CA THR A 106 22.44 -1.24 14.61
C THR A 106 21.55 -0.10 14.13
N LEU A 107 20.77 0.48 15.05
CA LEU A 107 19.92 1.64 14.73
C LEU A 107 20.76 2.89 14.43
N GLU A 108 21.90 3.04 15.10
CA GLU A 108 22.86 4.13 14.90
C GLU A 108 23.33 4.18 13.44
N GLU A 109 23.79 3.04 12.92
CA GLU A 109 24.24 2.92 11.54
C GLU A 109 23.08 3.01 10.56
N LEU A 110 21.91 2.47 10.90
CA LEU A 110 20.71 2.60 10.06
C LEU A 110 20.34 4.08 9.87
N VAL A 111 20.26 4.84 10.96
CA VAL A 111 19.89 6.26 10.95
C VAL A 111 20.94 7.10 10.24
N LYS A 112 22.23 6.77 10.39
CA LYS A 112 23.31 7.39 9.62
C LYS A 112 23.11 7.18 8.12
N LYS A 113 22.77 5.95 7.68
CA LYS A 113 22.46 5.63 6.29
C LYS A 113 21.18 6.34 5.80
N MET A 114 20.13 6.41 6.62
CA MET A 114 18.89 7.14 6.30
C MET A 114 19.16 8.61 6.00
N ASN A 115 19.94 9.26 6.87
CA ASN A 115 20.32 10.67 6.75
C ASN A 115 21.29 10.91 5.57
N ALA A 116 22.27 10.03 5.37
CA ALA A 116 23.16 10.10 4.22
C ALA A 116 22.38 10.02 2.89
N LEU A 117 21.34 9.19 2.84
CA LEU A 117 20.49 9.00 1.67
C LEU A 117 19.54 10.19 1.42
N THR A 118 19.05 10.86 2.48
CA THR A 118 18.22 12.07 2.32
C THR A 118 19.05 13.32 2.06
N GLY A 119 20.35 13.29 2.33
CA GLY A 119 21.23 14.45 2.20
C GLY A 119 21.05 15.47 3.33
N ASP A 120 20.44 15.07 4.45
CA ASP A 120 20.21 15.92 5.61
C ASP A 120 20.31 15.11 6.93
N LYS A 121 20.02 15.76 8.06
CA LYS A 121 20.05 15.13 9.40
C LYS A 121 18.67 15.11 10.06
N ALA A 122 17.60 15.03 9.27
CA ALA A 122 16.24 15.13 9.80
C ALA A 122 15.86 13.90 10.64
N VAL A 123 16.33 12.71 10.28
CA VAL A 123 16.02 11.48 11.02
C VAL A 123 16.80 11.47 12.33
N ARG A 124 16.09 11.44 13.46
CA ARG A 124 16.72 11.41 14.79
C ARG A 124 16.70 9.98 15.33
N LEU A 125 17.86 9.52 15.78
CA LEU A 125 18.03 8.19 16.36
C LEU A 125 17.06 7.93 17.52
N GLU A 126 16.85 8.92 18.37
CA GLU A 126 15.96 8.77 19.53
C GLU A 126 14.50 8.52 19.13
N ASN A 127 14.02 9.18 18.07
CA ASN A 127 12.66 8.96 17.55
C ASN A 127 12.50 7.51 17.05
N VAL A 128 13.49 7.02 16.30
CA VAL A 128 13.48 5.65 15.74
C VAL A 128 13.55 4.60 16.85
N ARG A 129 14.44 4.82 17.83
CA ARG A 129 14.59 3.95 19.00
C ARG A 129 13.33 3.90 19.83
N GLN A 130 12.73 5.06 20.14
CA GLN A 130 11.50 5.15 20.91
C GLN A 130 10.34 4.43 20.19
N ALA A 131 10.20 4.64 18.88
CA ALA A 131 9.17 3.97 18.07
C ALA A 131 9.29 2.44 18.14
N MET A 132 10.52 1.92 17.98
CA MET A 132 10.82 0.49 18.08
C MET A 132 10.52 -0.05 19.48
N GLN A 133 11.04 0.60 20.52
CA GLN A 133 10.89 0.15 21.92
C GLN A 133 9.43 0.13 22.36
N GLN A 134 8.65 1.14 21.99
CA GLN A 134 7.22 1.18 22.32
C GLN A 134 6.43 0.04 21.67
N TYR A 135 6.73 -0.26 20.40
CA TYR A 135 6.14 -1.39 19.71
C TYR A 135 6.55 -2.73 20.35
N ASP A 136 7.84 -2.95 20.54
CA ASP A 136 8.36 -4.20 21.10
C ASP A 136 7.89 -4.45 22.53
N ALA A 137 7.87 -3.43 23.39
CA ALA A 137 7.39 -3.53 24.77
C ALA A 137 5.91 -3.95 24.84
N GLY A 138 5.08 -3.46 23.91
CA GLY A 138 3.67 -3.86 23.83
C GLY A 138 3.49 -5.33 23.41
N ILE A 139 4.45 -5.92 22.69
CA ILE A 139 4.46 -7.36 22.38
C ILE A 139 4.86 -8.15 23.64
N GLU A 140 5.89 -7.69 24.37
CA GLU A 140 6.38 -8.35 25.58
C GLU A 140 5.35 -8.34 26.71
N GLN A 141 4.61 -7.25 26.87
CA GLN A 141 3.52 -7.15 27.84
C GLN A 141 2.42 -8.19 27.59
N GLY A 142 2.20 -8.59 26.33
CA GLY A 142 1.18 -9.56 25.96
C GLY A 142 -0.24 -8.99 25.98
N PRO A 143 -1.26 -9.86 25.86
CA PRO A 143 -2.66 -9.42 25.81
C PRO A 143 -3.15 -8.92 27.19
N PRO A 144 -4.08 -7.94 27.23
CA PRO A 144 -4.69 -7.27 26.08
C PRO A 144 -3.75 -6.26 25.43
N TYR A 145 -3.59 -6.35 24.10
CA TYR A 145 -2.69 -5.45 23.37
C TYR A 145 -3.28 -4.04 23.25
N ALA A 146 -2.63 -3.06 23.87
CA ALA A 146 -3.01 -1.65 23.78
C ALA A 146 -2.78 -1.08 22.36
N ASP A 147 -1.63 -1.40 21.76
CA ASP A 147 -1.26 -0.95 20.41
C ASP A 147 -2.24 -1.51 19.36
N GLU A 148 -2.83 -0.62 18.56
CA GLU A 148 -3.74 -1.00 17.48
C GLU A 148 -3.04 -1.86 16.42
N GLN A 149 -1.76 -1.62 16.12
CA GLN A 149 -1.02 -2.39 15.13
C GLN A 149 -0.86 -3.86 15.55
N HIS A 150 -0.62 -4.16 16.84
CA HIS A 150 -0.61 -5.54 17.33
C HIS A 150 -1.96 -6.22 17.13
N ARG A 151 -3.06 -5.52 17.49
CA ARG A 151 -4.43 -6.03 17.30
C ARG A 151 -4.73 -6.28 15.82
N ARG A 152 -4.32 -5.38 14.92
CA ARG A 152 -4.49 -5.54 13.47
C ARG A 152 -3.67 -6.71 12.91
N ILE A 153 -2.43 -6.90 13.36
CA ILE A 153 -1.62 -8.05 12.95
C ILE A 153 -2.31 -9.37 13.34
N LEU A 154 -2.80 -9.48 14.58
CA LEU A 154 -3.52 -10.68 15.02
C LEU A 154 -4.83 -10.88 14.28
N HIS A 155 -5.58 -9.80 14.04
CA HIS A 155 -6.80 -9.82 13.25
C HIS A 155 -6.53 -10.37 11.84
N ALA A 156 -5.61 -9.78 11.08
CA ALA A 156 -5.26 -10.26 9.74
C ALA A 156 -4.91 -11.76 9.73
N ARG A 157 -4.22 -12.24 10.77
CA ARG A 157 -3.82 -13.65 10.89
C ARG A 157 -4.96 -14.62 11.21
N GLN A 158 -6.19 -14.15 11.45
CA GLN A 158 -7.38 -15.01 11.52
C GLN A 158 -7.72 -15.61 10.15
N TRP A 159 -7.37 -14.94 9.05
CA TRP A 159 -7.54 -15.43 7.69
C TRP A 159 -6.32 -16.24 7.24
N ARG A 160 -6.55 -17.44 6.67
CA ARG A 160 -5.48 -18.38 6.29
C ARG A 160 -4.46 -17.76 5.32
N GLY A 161 -4.93 -17.01 4.31
CA GLY A 161 -4.04 -16.37 3.33
C GLY A 161 -3.10 -15.33 3.96
N ASP A 162 -3.66 -14.45 4.79
CA ASP A 162 -2.90 -13.42 5.49
C ASP A 162 -2.02 -13.98 6.61
N ARG A 163 -2.45 -15.06 7.28
CA ARG A 163 -1.66 -15.73 8.33
C ARG A 163 -0.32 -16.24 7.82
N VAL A 164 -0.30 -16.75 6.59
CA VAL A 164 0.93 -17.24 5.94
C VAL A 164 1.84 -16.08 5.56
N ARG A 165 1.27 -14.94 5.17
CA ARG A 165 2.01 -13.76 4.66
C ARG A 165 2.33 -12.68 5.70
N THR A 166 1.80 -12.77 6.91
CA THR A 166 2.00 -11.77 7.98
C THR A 166 2.79 -12.39 9.13
N CYS A 167 3.84 -11.74 9.61
CA CYS A 167 4.58 -12.11 10.82
C CYS A 167 3.66 -12.16 12.04
N ASN A 168 4.00 -13.06 12.98
CA ASN A 168 3.25 -13.19 14.23
C ASN A 168 3.91 -12.33 15.30
N LEU A 169 3.49 -11.06 15.42
CA LEU A 169 3.99 -10.12 16.44
C LEU A 169 5.52 -10.18 16.57
N GLN A 170 6.22 -10.00 15.45
CA GLN A 170 7.67 -10.06 15.43
C GLN A 170 8.21 -8.73 15.97
N LYS A 171 8.88 -8.78 17.12
CA LYS A 171 9.64 -7.64 17.65
C LYS A 171 10.65 -7.16 16.61
N ILE A 172 10.77 -5.84 16.45
CA ILE A 172 11.68 -5.21 15.49
C ILE A 172 13.11 -5.29 16.00
N GLY A 173 13.34 -5.01 17.29
CA GLY A 173 14.63 -5.09 17.97
C GLY A 173 15.09 -6.49 18.36
N ASP A 174 14.44 -7.55 17.87
CA ASP A 174 14.89 -8.93 18.11
C ASP A 174 16.25 -9.18 17.43
N PRO A 175 17.33 -9.44 18.20
CA PRO A 175 18.67 -9.62 17.65
C PRO A 175 18.79 -10.84 16.73
N LYS A 176 17.87 -11.82 16.84
CA LYS A 176 17.84 -13.01 15.97
C LYS A 176 17.06 -12.78 14.68
N ALA A 177 16.40 -11.64 14.54
CA ALA A 177 15.56 -11.30 13.39
C ALA A 177 16.22 -10.28 12.44
N GLY A 178 17.38 -9.75 12.82
CA GLY A 178 18.14 -8.72 12.12
C GLY A 178 18.72 -9.16 10.76
N PRO A 179 19.39 -8.24 10.04
CA PRO A 179 19.61 -6.81 10.38
C PRO A 179 18.32 -5.98 10.41
N PHE A 180 18.42 -4.75 10.94
CA PHE A 180 17.39 -3.73 10.74
C PHE A 180 17.35 -3.31 9.27
N ILE A 181 16.16 -2.95 8.81
CA ILE A 181 15.90 -2.46 7.47
C ILE A 181 15.06 -1.19 7.58
N ALA A 182 15.39 -0.19 6.78
CA ALA A 182 14.56 0.99 6.55
C ALA A 182 14.24 1.09 5.06
N ILE A 183 12.98 1.34 4.71
CA ILE A 183 12.52 1.54 3.33
C ILE A 183 11.96 2.95 3.20
N ARG A 184 12.56 3.81 2.37
CA ARG A 184 12.02 5.14 2.07
C ARG A 184 10.90 4.99 1.05
N GLU A 185 9.73 5.52 1.38
CA GLU A 185 8.54 5.41 0.54
C GLU A 185 7.97 6.78 0.19
N PHE A 186 7.56 6.90 -1.07
CA PHE A 186 6.92 8.07 -1.64
C PHE A 186 5.52 7.71 -2.09
N VAL A 187 4.60 8.67 -1.98
CA VAL A 187 3.24 8.52 -2.52
C VAL A 187 3.30 8.68 -4.03
N LEU A 188 2.68 7.73 -4.74
CA LEU A 188 2.55 7.77 -6.20
C LEU A 188 1.08 7.61 -6.58
N SER A 189 0.58 8.49 -7.45
CA SER A 189 -0.74 8.32 -8.06
C SER A 189 -0.66 7.24 -9.13
N ARG A 190 -1.45 6.17 -8.97
CA ARG A 190 -1.59 5.12 -9.99
C ARG A 190 -2.93 5.13 -10.71
N LYS A 191 -3.96 5.69 -10.07
CA LYS A 191 -5.36 5.60 -10.51
C LYS A 191 -6.11 6.85 -10.09
N SER A 192 -6.96 7.36 -10.96
CA SER A 192 -7.91 8.44 -10.68
C SER A 192 -9.30 7.88 -10.45
N LEU A 193 -9.82 8.02 -9.23
CA LEU A 193 -11.18 7.59 -8.89
C LEU A 193 -12.25 8.59 -9.34
N GLY A 194 -11.87 9.86 -9.49
CA GLY A 194 -12.70 10.86 -10.13
C GLY A 194 -12.76 10.64 -11.64
N GLY A 195 -13.67 11.36 -12.30
CA GLY A 195 -13.81 11.30 -13.73
C GLY A 195 -15.02 12.08 -14.23
N ILE A 196 -15.26 11.95 -15.52
CA ILE A 196 -16.43 12.51 -16.20
C ILE A 196 -17.68 11.80 -15.66
N GLN A 197 -18.66 12.60 -15.23
CA GLN A 197 -19.92 12.05 -14.72
C GLN A 197 -20.76 11.48 -15.86
N THR A 198 -21.29 10.28 -15.65
CA THR A 198 -22.12 9.58 -16.63
C THR A 198 -23.37 9.01 -15.99
N ASP A 199 -24.40 8.76 -16.79
CA ASP A 199 -25.55 7.95 -16.37
C ASP A 199 -25.28 6.44 -16.54
N LEU A 200 -26.32 5.62 -16.29
CA LEU A 200 -26.27 4.16 -16.41
C LEU A 200 -26.13 3.67 -17.86
N GLU A 201 -26.25 4.55 -18.86
CA GLU A 201 -26.03 4.25 -20.27
C GLU A 201 -24.64 4.75 -20.73
N SER A 202 -23.80 5.18 -19.77
CA SER A 202 -22.45 5.73 -19.98
C SER A 202 -22.42 7.05 -20.78
N ARG A 203 -23.57 7.74 -20.89
CA ARG A 203 -23.65 9.06 -21.53
C ARG A 203 -23.12 10.12 -20.58
N VAL A 204 -22.34 11.05 -21.10
CA VAL A 204 -21.81 12.16 -20.30
C VAL A 204 -22.92 13.10 -19.90
N LEU A 205 -22.91 13.52 -18.63
CA LEU A 205 -23.90 14.44 -18.08
C LEU A 205 -23.40 15.88 -18.06
N THR A 206 -24.31 16.84 -18.27
CA THR A 206 -24.05 18.26 -18.01
C THR A 206 -23.78 18.50 -16.53
N HIS A 207 -23.27 19.70 -16.20
CA HIS A 207 -23.30 20.15 -14.82
C HIS A 207 -24.74 20.20 -14.28
N PRO A 208 -24.95 19.97 -12.97
CA PRO A 208 -26.25 20.15 -12.35
C PRO A 208 -26.73 21.59 -12.50
N ASP A 209 -27.99 21.77 -12.87
CA ASP A 209 -28.64 23.09 -12.83
C ASP A 209 -28.93 23.54 -11.39
N ALA A 210 -29.60 24.68 -11.22
CA ALA A 210 -29.95 25.22 -9.91
C ALA A 210 -30.88 24.29 -9.09
N ALA A 211 -31.62 23.39 -9.75
CA ALA A 211 -32.46 22.37 -9.12
C ALA A 211 -31.73 21.03 -8.94
N GLY A 212 -30.46 20.94 -9.34
CA GLY A 212 -29.64 19.74 -9.28
C GLY A 212 -29.90 18.76 -10.43
N GLN A 213 -30.66 19.14 -11.47
CA GLN A 213 -30.94 18.26 -12.60
C GLN A 213 -29.78 18.27 -13.60
N GLN A 214 -29.56 17.12 -14.24
CA GLN A 214 -28.52 16.92 -15.25
C GLN A 214 -29.13 16.30 -16.49
N GLN A 215 -28.62 16.68 -17.66
CA GLN A 215 -29.03 16.12 -18.95
C GLN A 215 -27.85 15.42 -19.62
N ALA A 216 -28.14 14.40 -20.42
CA ALA A 216 -27.11 13.74 -21.22
C ALA A 216 -26.69 14.64 -22.40
N ILE A 217 -25.38 14.78 -22.61
CA ILE A 217 -24.82 15.48 -23.76
C ILE A 217 -24.94 14.56 -24.99
N PRO A 218 -25.68 14.96 -26.06
CA PRO A 218 -25.88 14.10 -27.21
C PRO A 218 -24.58 13.65 -27.86
N GLY A 219 -24.46 12.34 -28.11
CA GLY A 219 -23.31 11.74 -28.80
C GLY A 219 -22.02 11.63 -27.97
N LEU A 220 -22.01 12.05 -26.71
CA LEU A 220 -20.82 12.03 -25.86
C LEU A 220 -20.92 10.97 -24.77
N TYR A 221 -19.91 10.10 -24.70
CA TYR A 221 -19.82 8.97 -23.78
C TYR A 221 -18.46 8.94 -23.08
N ALA A 222 -18.41 8.41 -21.86
CA ALA A 222 -17.17 8.19 -21.14
C ALA A 222 -17.19 6.84 -20.41
N VAL A 223 -16.06 6.13 -20.41
CA VAL A 223 -15.91 4.80 -19.81
C VAL A 223 -14.54 4.65 -19.18
N GLY A 224 -14.35 3.58 -18.41
CA GLY A 224 -13.06 3.26 -17.81
C GLY A 224 -12.54 4.35 -16.87
N GLU A 225 -11.22 4.52 -16.76
CA GLU A 225 -10.61 5.49 -15.83
C GLU A 225 -11.05 6.94 -16.09
N ALA A 226 -11.35 7.31 -17.34
CA ALA A 226 -11.86 8.64 -17.67
C ALA A 226 -13.20 8.95 -16.97
N ALA A 227 -13.97 7.91 -16.64
CA ALA A 227 -15.22 7.99 -15.88
C ALA A 227 -15.07 7.38 -14.47
N GLY A 228 -13.85 7.33 -13.92
CA GLY A 228 -13.60 6.79 -12.59
C GLY A 228 -13.78 5.26 -12.51
N PHE A 229 -13.40 4.52 -13.54
CA PHE A 229 -13.44 3.04 -13.63
C PHE A 229 -14.82 2.40 -13.43
N GLY A 230 -15.88 3.07 -13.88
CA GLY A 230 -17.24 2.57 -13.70
C GLY A 230 -18.35 3.57 -14.01
N GLY A 231 -18.02 4.84 -14.25
CA GLY A 231 -19.00 5.89 -14.46
C GLY A 231 -19.59 6.40 -13.14
N GLY A 232 -20.08 7.64 -13.17
CA GLY A 232 -20.95 8.18 -12.11
C GLY A 232 -20.41 8.13 -10.68
N GLY A 233 -19.09 8.11 -10.47
CA GLY A 233 -18.50 8.06 -9.13
C GLY A 233 -18.64 6.71 -8.41
N MET A 234 -18.75 5.60 -9.14
CA MET A 234 -18.94 4.23 -8.62
C MET A 234 -18.00 3.85 -7.44
N HIS A 235 -16.72 4.24 -7.48
CA HIS A 235 -15.76 3.95 -6.39
C HIS A 235 -15.71 5.05 -5.31
N GLY A 236 -16.43 6.15 -5.52
CA GLY A 236 -16.41 7.35 -4.68
C GLY A 236 -15.00 7.74 -4.28
N TYR A 237 -14.76 7.73 -2.98
CA TYR A 237 -13.49 8.10 -2.36
C TYR A 237 -12.55 6.94 -2.04
N ARG A 238 -13.05 5.70 -2.11
CA ARG A 238 -12.35 4.48 -1.66
C ARG A 238 -12.76 3.33 -2.57
N SER A 239 -11.87 2.94 -3.46
CA SER A 239 -12.07 1.75 -4.30
C SER A 239 -11.82 0.46 -3.52
N LEU A 240 -12.57 -0.58 -3.85
CA LEU A 240 -12.23 -1.95 -3.46
C LEU A 240 -11.14 -2.50 -4.39
N GLU A 241 -10.30 -3.38 -3.87
CA GLU A 241 -9.30 -4.07 -4.69
C GLU A 241 -9.98 -4.96 -5.74
N GLY A 242 -9.50 -4.92 -6.99
CA GLY A 242 -10.00 -5.76 -8.08
C GLY A 242 -11.24 -5.25 -8.82
N THR A 243 -11.90 -4.17 -8.38
CA THR A 243 -13.15 -3.70 -9.01
C THR A 243 -12.96 -2.85 -10.27
N PHE A 244 -11.76 -2.34 -10.49
CA PHE A 244 -11.46 -1.40 -11.58
C PHE A 244 -11.72 -1.98 -12.97
N LEU A 245 -11.13 -3.14 -13.28
CA LEU A 245 -11.21 -3.72 -14.63
C LEU A 245 -12.65 -4.13 -14.97
N GLY A 246 -13.38 -4.70 -14.00
CA GLY A 246 -14.78 -5.09 -14.19
C GLY A 246 -15.64 -3.88 -14.56
N GLY A 247 -15.50 -2.76 -13.84
CA GLY A 247 -16.23 -1.53 -14.15
C GLY A 247 -15.90 -0.97 -15.54
N CYS A 248 -14.62 -1.01 -15.97
CA CYS A 248 -14.24 -0.65 -17.34
C CYS A 248 -14.94 -1.51 -18.40
N VAL A 249 -14.95 -2.83 -18.22
CA VAL A 249 -15.52 -3.77 -19.19
C VAL A 249 -17.04 -3.60 -19.29
N ILE A 250 -17.72 -3.47 -18.15
CA ILE A 250 -19.18 -3.29 -18.10
C ILE A 250 -19.57 -1.97 -18.75
N THR A 251 -18.95 -0.85 -18.36
CA THR A 251 -19.27 0.47 -18.93
C THR A 251 -18.96 0.55 -20.42
N ALA A 252 -17.87 -0.06 -20.89
CA ALA A 252 -17.58 -0.14 -22.33
C ALA A 252 -18.68 -0.89 -23.11
N ARG A 253 -19.17 -2.01 -22.57
CA ARG A 253 -20.28 -2.76 -23.20
C ARG A 253 -21.57 -1.96 -23.19
N THR A 254 -21.87 -1.27 -22.09
CA THR A 254 -23.05 -0.43 -21.93
C THR A 254 -23.04 0.74 -22.90
N ALA A 255 -21.93 1.49 -22.98
CA ALA A 255 -21.75 2.57 -23.94
C ALA A 255 -21.96 2.09 -25.38
N GLY A 256 -21.33 0.96 -25.75
CA GLY A 256 -21.47 0.37 -27.08
C GLY A 256 -22.92 0.01 -27.43
N ARG A 257 -23.71 -0.50 -26.46
CA ARG A 257 -25.14 -0.77 -26.65
C ARG A 257 -25.95 0.52 -26.78
N SER A 258 -25.71 1.50 -25.91
CA SER A 258 -26.42 2.79 -25.93
C SER A 258 -26.23 3.53 -27.25
N ILE A 259 -25.00 3.54 -27.79
CA ILE A 259 -24.66 4.16 -29.09
C ILE A 259 -25.53 3.60 -30.23
N VAL A 260 -25.87 2.31 -30.20
CA VAL A 260 -26.71 1.65 -31.21
C VAL A 260 -28.19 1.56 -30.80
N GLY A 261 -28.62 2.35 -29.80
CA GLY A 261 -30.02 2.41 -29.36
C GLY A 261 -30.49 1.17 -28.60
N ARG A 262 -29.58 0.41 -27.98
CA ARG A 262 -29.88 -0.79 -27.18
C ARG A 262 -29.51 -0.58 -25.72
N LYS A 263 -30.16 -1.32 -24.81
CA LYS A 263 -29.76 -1.41 -23.41
C LYS A 263 -28.94 -2.69 -23.16
N LEU A 264 -28.17 -2.69 -22.08
CA LEU A 264 -27.54 -3.91 -21.58
C LEU A 264 -28.62 -4.72 -20.83
N GLU A 265 -28.86 -5.96 -21.26
CA GLU A 265 -29.73 -6.93 -20.58
C GLU A 265 -29.05 -7.55 -19.36
#